data_AF-A0A916WM67-F1
#
_entry.id   AF-A0A916WM67-F1
#
_cell.length_a   1.000
_cell.length_b   1.000
_cell.length_c   1.000
_cell.angle_alpha   90.00
_cell.angle_beta   90.00
_cell.angle_gamma   90.00
#
_symmetry.space_group_name_H-M   'P 1'
#
loop_
_entity.id
_entity.type
_entity.pdbx_description
1 polymer ?
#
loop_
_entity_poly.entity_id
_entity_poly.type
_entity_poly.pdbx_seq_one_letter_code
_entity_poly.pdbx_strand_id
1 'polypeptide(L)' 'MPANALVQTRIDADVRDRASAVLESMGLTVSDAVRILLTRTANEGTLPLELVTNSEAHDA' A
#
# COMPACT_ATOMS: atom_id res chain seq x y z
N MET A 1 -2.09 -26.03 -4.22
CA MET A 1 -1.75 -25.06 -3.16
C MET A 1 -1.82 -23.68 -3.79
N PRO A 2 -2.62 -22.72 -3.29
CA PRO A 2 -2.48 -21.35 -3.76
C PRO A 2 -1.05 -20.92 -3.42
N ALA A 3 -0.26 -20.57 -4.43
CA ALA A 3 1.08 -20.05 -4.22
C ALA A 3 0.93 -18.63 -3.66
N ASN A 4 1.11 -18.48 -2.35
CA ASN A 4 1.10 -17.16 -1.74
C ASN A 4 2.34 -16.40 -2.21
N ALA A 5 2.14 -15.34 -2.98
CA ALA A 5 3.22 -14.43 -3.39
C ALA A 5 3.49 -13.41 -2.29
N LEU A 6 4.76 -13.11 -2.03
CA LEU A 6 5.17 -12.08 -1.09
C LEU A 6 5.43 -10.76 -1.81
N VAL A 7 5.00 -9.66 -1.21
CA VAL A 7 5.26 -8.29 -1.67
C VAL A 7 6.21 -7.65 -0.66
N GLN A 8 7.41 -7.31 -1.11
CA GLN A 8 8.42 -6.62 -0.30
C GLN A 8 8.89 -5.37 -1.03
N THR A 9 8.92 -4.25 -0.32
CA THR A 9 9.36 -2.96 -0.85
C THR A 9 10.15 -2.21 0.22
N ARG A 10 11.14 -1.43 -0.22
CA ARG A 10 11.89 -0.54 0.67
C ARG A 10 11.09 0.75 0.86
N ILE A 11 11.01 1.18 2.10
CA ILE A 11 10.38 2.43 2.52
C ILE A 11 11.14 2.94 3.73
N ASP A 12 11.13 4.26 3.92
CA ASP A 12 11.64 4.88 5.13
C ASP A 12 10.91 4.35 6.38
N ALA A 13 11.66 4.16 7.47
CA ALA A 13 11.13 3.56 8.70
C ALA A 13 10.10 4.49 9.38
N ASP A 14 10.34 5.80 9.40
CA ASP A 14 9.42 6.79 9.96
C ASP A 14 8.14 6.89 9.13
N VAL A 15 8.23 6.74 7.81
CA VAL A 15 7.04 6.65 6.94
C VAL A 15 6.24 5.39 7.24
N ARG A 16 6.90 4.23 7.36
CA ARG A 16 6.23 2.95 7.68
C ARG A 16 5.48 3.03 9.00
N ASP A 17 6.12 3.55 10.04
CA ASP A 17 5.54 3.56 11.38
C ASP A 17 4.38 4.56 11.48
N ARG A 18 4.49 5.74 10.84
CA ARG A 18 3.37 6.68 10.71
C ARG A 18 2.19 6.07 9.96
N ALA A 19 2.45 5.42 8.82
CA ALA A 19 1.40 4.76 8.03
C ALA A 19 0.72 3.63 8.82
N SER A 20 1.49 2.84 9.57
CA SER A 20 0.95 1.79 10.45
C SER A 20 0.01 2.37 11.50
N ALA A 21 0.41 3.43 12.20
CA ALA A 21 -0.44 4.05 13.22
C ALA A 21 -1.76 4.61 12.65
N VAL A 22 -1.71 5.22 11.47
CA VAL A 22 -2.91 5.74 10.78
C VAL A 22 -3.83 4.59 10.36
N LEU A 23 -3.30 3.53 9.75
CA LEU A 23 -4.09 2.38 9.32
C LEU A 23 -4.68 1.62 10.51
N GLU A 24 -3.93 1.46 11.60
CA GLU A 24 -4.42 0.83 12.84
C GLU A 24 -5.59 1.62 13.44
N SER A 25 -5.57 2.96 13.36
CA SER A 25 -6.70 3.78 13.78
C SER A 25 -7.98 3.52 12.97
N MET A 26 -7.84 2.99 11.75
CA MET A 26 -8.94 2.57 10.88
C MET A 26 -9.26 1.08 11.00
N GLY A 27 -8.57 0.34 11.87
CA GLY A 27 -8.72 -1.11 12.04
C GLY A 27 -8.08 -1.94 10.92
N LEU A 28 -7.10 -1.40 10.21
CA LEU A 28 -6.41 -2.05 9.10
C LEU A 28 -4.92 -2.22 9.40
N THR A 29 -4.32 -3.29 8.90
CA THR A 29 -2.86 -3.42 8.87
C THR A 29 -2.28 -2.87 7.57
N VAL A 30 -0.97 -2.58 7.55
CA VAL A 30 -0.25 -2.25 6.31
C VAL A 30 -0.46 -3.33 5.24
N SER A 31 -0.45 -4.60 5.63
CA SER A 31 -0.69 -5.71 4.71
C SER A 31 -2.11 -5.74 4.15
N ASP A 32 -3.12 -5.30 4.90
CA ASP A 32 -4.50 -5.18 4.40
C ASP A 32 -4.60 -4.08 3.36
N ALA A 33 -4.02 -2.91 3.64
CA ALA A 33 -3.99 -1.80 2.70
C ALA A 33 -3.29 -2.18 1.38
N VAL A 34 -2.13 -2.84 1.45
CA VAL A 34 -1.39 -3.31 0.27
C VAL A 34 -2.20 -4.36 -0.51
N ARG A 35 -2.87 -5.30 0.17
CA ARG A 35 -3.73 -6.30 -0.50
C ARG A 35 -4.89 -5.64 -1.23
N ILE A 36 -5.60 -4.72 -0.57
CA ILE A 36 -6.72 -3.99 -1.17
C ILE A 36 -6.24 -3.22 -2.41
N LEU A 37 -5.13 -2.50 -2.29
CA LEU A 37 -4.55 -1.72 -3.38
C LEU A 37 -4.21 -2.60 -4.59
N LEU A 38 -3.47 -3.69 -4.38
CA LEU A 38 -3.02 -4.57 -5.47
C LEU A 38 -4.18 -5.34 -6.09
N THR A 39 -5.13 -5.84 -5.29
CA THR A 39 -6.33 -6.51 -5.80
C THR A 39 -7.18 -5.54 -6.63
N ARG A 40 -7.38 -4.30 -6.16
CA ARG A 40 -8.14 -3.30 -6.89
C ARG A 40 -7.45 -2.91 -8.20
N THR A 41 -6.15 -2.67 -8.16
CA THR A 41 -5.36 -2.35 -9.36
C THR A 41 -5.40 -3.48 -10.38
N ALA A 42 -5.28 -4.74 -9.94
CA ALA A 42 -5.36 -5.90 -10.81
C ALA A 42 -6.75 -6.09 -11.45
N ASN A 43 -7.83 -5.79 -10.72
CA ASN A 43 -9.20 -5.96 -11.20
C ASN A 43 -9.69 -4.78 -12.06
N GLU A 44 -9.31 -3.55 -11.70
CA GLU A 44 -9.79 -2.33 -12.37
C GLU A 44 -8.84 -1.85 -13.48
N GLY A 45 -7.61 -2.38 -13.53
CA GLY A 45 -6.61 -2.00 -14.53
C GLY A 45 -6.05 -0.58 -14.36
N THR A 46 -6.39 0.09 -13.25
CA THR A 46 -5.93 1.44 -12.92
C THR A 46 -5.51 1.51 -11.46
N LEU A 47 -4.45 2.28 -11.19
CA LEU A 47 -4.15 2.70 -9.84
C LEU A 47 -5.21 3.71 -9.38
N PRO A 48 -5.57 3.76 -8.09
CA PRO A 48 -6.42 4.81 -7.55
C PRO A 48 -5.84 6.18 -7.92
N LEU A 49 -6.64 7.04 -8.56
CA LEU A 49 -6.22 8.28 -9.23
C LEU A 49 -5.36 9.24 -8.35
N GLU A 50 -5.51 9.20 -7.03
CA GLU A 50 -4.73 10.00 -6.07
C GLU A 50 -3.25 9.57 -5.96
N LEU A 51 -2.90 8.33 -6.34
CA LEU A 51 -1.52 7.81 -6.29
C LEU A 51 -0.72 8.08 -7.57
N VAL A 52 -1.38 8.48 -8.65
CA VAL A 52 -0.76 8.64 -9.99
C VAL A 52 -0.27 10.08 -10.21
N THR A 53 -0.78 11.03 -9.43
CA THR A 53 -0.56 12.47 -9.65
C THR A 53 0.71 13.03 -9.02
N ASN A 54 1.39 12.30 -8.13
CA ASN A 54 2.57 12.82 -7.43
C ASN A 54 3.71 11.78 -7.36
N SER A 55 4.35 11.49 -8.49
CA SER A 55 5.56 10.66 -8.53
C SER A 55 6.68 11.17 -7.60
N GLU A 56 6.63 12.43 -7.18
CA GLU A 56 7.58 13.07 -6.24
C GLU A 56 7.22 12.87 -4.75
N ALA A 57 6.01 12.41 -4.43
CA ALA A 57 5.55 12.22 -3.05
C ALA A 57 5.81 10.81 -2.48
N HIS A 58 6.36 9.89 -3.28
CA HIS A 58 6.57 8.50 -2.87
C HIS A 58 7.74 8.31 -1.89
N ASP A 59 8.71 9.24 -1.89
CA ASP A 59 9.96 9.15 -1.12
C ASP A 59 10.18 10.31 -0.13
N ALA A 60 9.15 11.13 0.15
CA ALA A 60 9.22 12.30 1.03
C ALA A 60 8.72 12.04 2.47
#